data_AF-A0A6P0HU80-F1
#
_entry.id   AF-A0A6P0HU80-F1
#
_cell.length_a   1.000
_cell.length_b   1.000
_cell.length_c   1.000
_cell.angle_alpha   90.00
_cell.angle_beta   90.00
_cell.angle_gamma   90.00
#
_symmetry.space_group_name_H-M   'P 1'
#
loop_
_entity.id
_entity.type
_entity.pdbx_description
1 polymer ?
#
loop_
_entity_poly.entity_id
_entity_poly.type
_entity_poly.pdbx_seq_one_letter_code
_entity_poly.pdbx_strand_id
1 'polypeptide(L)'
;MSFAQAIEGFHRIHHNGKYCDDSVFDNIREELKKLFSAELKKHKVKDKYHESLLNKTKYWNEFSLKERLENLFKDEKNSSCLPDRLFENSDAKDKFVKQVRDTRGSLTHPTSKTNKTKSKYIVTDSDLTLLTTKLKIILEVCLLETLKIPPPKIKSIIEQPY
;
A
#
# COMPACT_ATOMS: atom_id res chain seq x y z
N MET A 1 -5.90 11.23 -3.09
CA MET A 1 -4.95 10.10 -2.89
C MET A 1 -4.02 10.23 -1.68
N SER A 2 -3.90 11.40 -1.04
CA SER A 2 -3.07 11.55 0.17
C SER A 2 -3.45 10.59 1.32
N PHE A 3 -4.72 10.17 1.41
CA PHE A 3 -5.16 9.14 2.34
C PHE A 3 -4.47 7.78 2.13
N ALA A 4 -4.18 7.38 0.89
CA ALA A 4 -3.44 6.15 0.63
C ALA A 4 -2.00 6.23 1.18
N GLN A 5 -1.34 7.38 1.03
CA GLN A 5 -0.01 7.62 1.61
C GLN A 5 -0.05 7.67 3.14
N ALA A 6 -1.11 8.26 3.72
CA ALA A 6 -1.30 8.26 5.17
C ALA A 6 -1.50 6.83 5.72
N ILE A 7 -2.26 5.98 5.01
CA ILE A 7 -2.40 4.56 5.34
C ILE A 7 -1.05 3.82 5.22
N GLU A 8 -0.26 4.09 4.19
CA GLU A 8 1.11 3.54 4.07
C GLU A 8 1.96 3.87 5.30
N GLY A 9 1.95 5.15 5.71
CA GLY A 9 2.67 5.64 6.89
C GLY A 9 2.17 5.02 8.19
N PHE A 10 0.85 5.00 8.41
CA PHE A 10 0.22 4.35 9.55
C PHE A 10 0.65 2.88 9.68
N HIS A 11 0.51 2.12 8.59
CA HIS A 11 0.85 0.70 8.60
C HIS A 11 2.34 0.46 8.87
N ARG A 12 3.23 1.36 8.43
CA ARG A 12 4.66 1.26 8.73
C ARG A 12 4.96 1.42 10.21
N ILE A 13 4.21 2.29 10.90
CA ILE A 13 4.41 2.57 12.33
C ILE A 13 3.76 1.49 13.20
N HIS A 14 2.54 1.06 12.86
CA HIS A 14 1.71 0.24 13.77
C HIS A 14 1.67 -1.25 13.44
N HIS A 15 2.01 -1.66 12.21
CA HIS A 15 1.90 -3.05 11.74
C HIS A 15 3.24 -3.60 11.23
N ASN A 16 4.38 -2.98 11.59
CA ASN A 16 5.74 -3.23 11.08
C ASN A 16 5.90 -2.92 9.57
N GLY A 17 4.98 -3.41 8.73
CA GLY A 17 4.91 -3.12 7.30
C GLY A 17 6.04 -3.74 6.49
N LYS A 18 6.56 -4.88 6.97
CA LYS A 18 7.72 -5.58 6.41
C LYS A 18 7.47 -7.09 6.27
N TYR A 19 8.15 -7.72 5.33
CA TYR A 19 8.05 -9.18 5.11
C TYR A 19 8.86 -9.99 6.13
N CYS A 20 9.99 -9.46 6.59
CA CYS A 20 10.80 -10.04 7.65
C CYS A 20 11.50 -8.96 8.48
N ASP A 21 12.20 -9.38 9.53
CA ASP A 21 13.02 -8.50 10.35
C ASP A 21 14.13 -7.83 9.54
N ASP A 22 14.46 -6.59 9.89
CA ASP A 22 15.48 -5.82 9.16
C ASP A 22 16.85 -6.50 9.19
N SER A 23 17.24 -7.10 10.31
CA SER A 23 18.50 -7.82 10.42
C SER A 23 18.57 -9.02 9.47
N VAL A 24 17.47 -9.74 9.30
CA VAL A 24 17.36 -10.85 8.36
C VAL A 24 17.45 -10.32 6.93
N PHE A 25 16.72 -9.25 6.61
CA PHE A 25 16.74 -8.69 5.26
C PHE A 25 18.07 -8.03 4.90
N ASP A 26 18.76 -7.41 5.85
CA ASP A 26 20.08 -6.82 5.62
C ASP A 26 21.11 -7.88 5.23
N ASN A 27 21.07 -9.06 5.85
CA ASN A 27 21.90 -10.19 5.44
C ASN A 27 21.59 -10.63 4.00
N ILE A 28 20.31 -10.80 3.65
CA ILE A 28 19.88 -11.12 2.28
C ILE A 28 20.34 -10.04 1.30
N ARG A 29 20.25 -8.76 1.69
CA ARG A 29 20.63 -7.63 0.85
C ARG A 29 22.14 -7.58 0.57
N GLU A 30 22.98 -7.94 1.53
CA GLU A 30 24.43 -8.08 1.32
C GLU A 30 24.78 -9.20 0.35
N GLU A 31 24.08 -10.34 0.41
CA GLU A 31 24.23 -11.41 -0.56
C GLU A 31 23.80 -10.98 -1.97
N LEU A 32 22.64 -10.32 -2.09
CA LEU A 32 22.15 -9.76 -3.36
C LEU A 32 23.13 -8.74 -3.95
N LYS A 33 23.74 -7.88 -3.13
CA LYS A 33 24.77 -6.92 -3.57
C LYS A 33 25.95 -7.62 -4.23
N LYS A 34 26.47 -8.69 -3.60
CA LYS A 34 27.58 -9.47 -4.14
C LYS A 34 27.21 -10.13 -5.46
N LEU A 35 26.04 -10.77 -5.52
CA LEU A 35 25.52 -11.43 -6.71
C LEU A 35 25.33 -10.46 -7.87
N PHE A 36 24.62 -9.34 -7.65
CA PHE A 36 24.41 -8.32 -8.69
C PHE A 36 25.72 -7.68 -9.14
N SER A 37 26.65 -7.41 -8.23
CA SER A 37 27.97 -6.88 -8.60
C SER A 37 28.72 -7.82 -9.55
N ALA A 38 28.71 -9.12 -9.28
CA ALA A 38 29.37 -10.11 -10.13
C ALA A 38 28.70 -10.21 -11.52
N GLU A 39 27.38 -10.33 -11.57
CA GLU A 39 26.65 -10.51 -12.83
C GLU A 39 26.68 -9.24 -13.69
N LEU A 40 26.49 -8.06 -13.10
CA LEU A 40 26.49 -6.80 -13.85
C LEU A 40 27.87 -6.46 -14.43
N LYS A 41 28.96 -6.79 -13.71
CA LYS A 41 30.33 -6.65 -14.23
C LYS A 41 30.59 -7.54 -15.43
N LYS A 42 30.11 -8.79 -15.41
CA LYS A 42 30.21 -9.74 -16.53
C LYS A 42 29.63 -9.16 -17.82
N HIS A 43 28.51 -8.44 -17.72
CA HIS A 43 27.84 -7.80 -18.85
C HIS A 43 28.25 -6.34 -19.09
N LYS A 44 29.31 -5.85 -18.42
CA LYS A 44 29.84 -4.48 -18.55
C LYS A 44 28.78 -3.38 -18.35
N VAL A 45 27.83 -3.61 -17.45
CA VAL A 45 26.79 -2.63 -17.12
C VAL A 45 27.42 -1.47 -16.35
N LYS A 46 27.00 -0.23 -16.65
CA LYS A 46 27.53 0.99 -16.02
C LYS A 46 27.27 1.02 -14.51
N ASP A 47 28.27 1.45 -13.74
CA ASP A 47 28.19 1.51 -12.27
C ASP A 47 27.00 2.33 -11.74
N LYS A 48 26.63 3.42 -12.42
CA LYS A 48 25.44 4.22 -12.05
C LYS A 48 24.15 3.40 -12.05
N TYR A 49 24.01 2.45 -12.96
CA TYR A 49 22.83 1.58 -12.99
C TYR A 49 22.86 0.58 -11.83
N HIS A 50 24.05 0.05 -11.52
CA HIS A 50 24.26 -0.82 -10.36
C HIS A 50 23.88 -0.12 -9.05
N GLU A 51 24.37 1.11 -8.82
CA GLU A 51 24.00 1.90 -7.64
C GLU A 51 22.50 2.20 -7.58
N SER A 52 21.88 2.52 -8.72
CA SER A 52 20.43 2.72 -8.81
C SER A 52 19.65 1.46 -8.40
N LEU A 53 20.08 0.29 -8.86
CA LEU A 53 19.47 -0.99 -8.51
C LEU A 53 19.61 -1.29 -7.01
N LEU A 54 20.81 -1.12 -6.45
CA LEU A 54 21.07 -1.34 -5.01
C LEU A 54 20.35 -0.35 -4.09
N ASN A 55 20.06 0.85 -4.58
CA ASN A 55 19.25 1.80 -3.83
C ASN A 55 17.77 1.40 -3.80
N LYS A 56 17.26 0.73 -4.84
CA LYS A 56 15.89 0.22 -4.85
C LYS A 56 15.69 -0.93 -3.86
N THR A 57 16.72 -1.75 -3.62
CA THR A 57 16.62 -2.88 -2.68
C THR A 57 16.35 -2.45 -1.24
N LYS A 58 16.61 -1.18 -0.88
CA LYS A 58 16.28 -0.61 0.45
C LYS A 58 14.81 -0.76 0.81
N TYR A 59 13.92 -0.79 -0.19
CA TYR A 59 12.47 -0.85 0.02
C TYR A 59 11.87 -2.23 -0.29
N TRP A 60 12.70 -3.23 -0.63
CA TRP A 60 12.21 -4.55 -1.03
C TRP A 60 11.66 -5.37 0.14
N ASN A 61 12.06 -5.06 1.37
CA ASN A 61 11.46 -5.65 2.56
C ASN A 61 10.13 -5.00 2.95
N GLU A 62 9.70 -3.93 2.28
CA GLU A 62 8.48 -3.22 2.67
C GLU A 62 7.26 -3.74 1.93
N PHE A 63 6.14 -3.86 2.64
CA PHE A 63 4.85 -4.13 2.01
C PHE A 63 4.47 -3.01 1.04
N SER A 64 3.94 -3.40 -0.11
CA SER A 64 3.27 -2.50 -1.04
C SER A 64 1.96 -1.97 -0.47
N LEU A 65 1.42 -0.88 -1.04
CA LEU A 65 0.10 -0.34 -0.68
C LEU A 65 -1.01 -1.41 -0.73
N LYS A 66 -0.94 -2.30 -1.72
CA LYS A 66 -1.88 -3.41 -1.87
C LYS A 66 -1.82 -4.32 -0.63
N GLU A 67 -0.64 -4.79 -0.28
CA GLU A 67 -0.46 -5.73 0.84
C GLU A 67 -0.80 -5.08 2.17
N ARG A 68 -0.52 -3.78 2.33
CA ARG A 68 -0.93 -3.02 3.52
C ARG A 68 -2.44 -2.97 3.67
N LEU A 69 -3.18 -2.68 2.60
CA LEU A 69 -4.65 -2.71 2.64
C LEU A 69 -5.18 -4.11 2.90
N GLU A 70 -4.62 -5.13 2.25
CA GLU A 70 -5.01 -6.52 2.48
C GLU A 70 -4.72 -6.97 3.92
N ASN A 71 -3.62 -6.50 4.52
CA ASN A 71 -3.28 -6.78 5.91
C ASN A 71 -4.28 -6.12 6.87
N LEU A 72 -4.62 -4.84 6.66
CA LEU A 72 -5.64 -4.14 7.45
C LEU A 72 -7.01 -4.83 7.39
N PHE A 73 -7.39 -5.39 6.24
CA PHE A 73 -8.66 -6.11 6.09
C PHE A 73 -8.65 -7.54 6.62
N LYS A 74 -7.48 -8.13 6.86
CA LYS A 74 -7.31 -9.45 7.48
C LYS A 74 -7.28 -9.37 9.01
N ASP A 75 -6.87 -8.24 9.55
CA ASP A 75 -6.93 -7.96 10.98
C ASP A 75 -8.40 -7.83 11.42
N GLU A 76 -8.87 -8.79 12.22
CA GLU A 76 -10.26 -8.84 12.70
C GLU A 76 -10.65 -7.59 13.50
N LYS A 77 -9.70 -7.01 14.25
CA LYS A 77 -9.96 -5.80 15.03
C LYS A 77 -10.26 -4.63 14.12
N ASN A 78 -9.47 -4.46 13.07
CA ASN A 78 -9.67 -3.40 12.07
C ASN A 78 -10.91 -3.65 11.21
N SER A 79 -11.08 -4.88 10.73
CA SER A 79 -12.22 -5.28 9.89
C SER A 79 -13.56 -5.08 10.60
N SER A 80 -13.65 -5.42 11.89
CA SER A 80 -14.89 -5.24 12.69
C SER A 80 -15.27 -3.79 12.95
N CYS A 81 -14.35 -2.84 12.78
CA CYS A 81 -14.61 -1.40 12.95
C CYS A 81 -15.18 -0.75 11.68
N LEU A 82 -15.04 -1.40 10.51
CA LEU A 82 -15.50 -0.85 9.24
C LEU A 82 -17.03 -0.95 9.12
N PRO A 83 -17.69 0.02 8.46
CA PRO A 83 -19.12 -0.07 8.19
C PRO A 83 -19.46 -1.31 7.35
N ASP A 84 -20.55 -2.01 7.68
CA ASP A 84 -20.94 -3.27 7.01
C ASP A 84 -21.20 -3.08 5.51
N ARG A 85 -21.60 -1.86 5.11
CA ARG A 85 -21.91 -1.49 3.71
C ARG A 85 -20.73 -0.83 2.99
N LEU A 86 -19.54 -0.80 3.59
CA LEU A 86 -18.35 -0.22 2.95
C LEU A 86 -17.98 -0.97 1.66
N PHE A 87 -18.16 -2.29 1.67
CA PHE A 87 -18.01 -3.18 0.52
C PHE A 87 -19.23 -4.11 0.44
N GLU A 88 -19.77 -4.28 -0.75
CA GLU A 88 -20.93 -5.17 -0.97
C GLU A 88 -20.58 -6.64 -0.70
N ASN A 89 -19.36 -7.05 -1.04
CA ASN A 89 -18.83 -8.40 -0.88
C ASN A 89 -17.29 -8.41 -0.95
N SER A 90 -16.69 -9.59 -0.85
CA SER A 90 -15.24 -9.78 -0.98
C SER A 90 -14.69 -9.31 -2.32
N ASP A 91 -15.40 -9.54 -3.42
CA ASP A 91 -14.95 -9.15 -4.76
C ASP A 91 -14.91 -7.63 -4.93
N ALA A 92 -15.87 -6.92 -4.33
CA ALA A 92 -15.90 -5.46 -4.27
C ALA A 92 -14.72 -4.90 -3.47
N LYS A 93 -14.35 -5.57 -2.37
CA LYS A 93 -13.17 -5.23 -1.56
C LYS A 93 -11.86 -5.44 -2.35
N ASP A 94 -11.73 -6.57 -3.05
CA ASP A 94 -10.56 -6.86 -3.88
C ASP A 94 -10.45 -5.90 -5.08
N LYS A 95 -11.58 -5.55 -5.69
CA LYS A 95 -11.66 -4.52 -6.73
C LYS A 95 -11.20 -3.17 -6.18
N PHE A 96 -11.65 -2.78 -4.99
CA PHE A 96 -11.23 -1.56 -4.32
C PHE A 96 -9.70 -1.50 -4.14
N VAL A 97 -9.08 -2.57 -3.62
CA VAL A 97 -7.61 -2.61 -3.44
C VAL A 97 -6.87 -2.41 -4.77
N LYS A 98 -7.33 -3.07 -5.84
CA LYS A 98 -6.77 -2.91 -7.19
C LYS A 98 -6.95 -1.49 -7.71
N GLN A 99 -8.12 -0.89 -7.50
CA GLN A 99 -8.41 0.50 -7.89
C GLN A 99 -7.52 1.51 -7.17
N VAL A 100 -7.32 1.35 -5.85
CA VAL A 100 -6.42 2.19 -5.07
C VAL A 100 -5.00 2.11 -5.60
N ARG A 101 -4.47 0.89 -5.77
CA ARG A 101 -3.11 0.64 -6.27
C ARG A 101 -2.89 1.28 -7.64
N ASP A 102 -3.77 1.01 -8.59
CA ASP A 102 -3.58 1.40 -9.99
C ASP A 102 -3.81 2.90 -10.18
N THR A 103 -4.82 3.47 -9.51
CA THR A 103 -5.10 4.91 -9.56
C THR A 103 -3.99 5.73 -8.89
N ARG A 104 -3.45 5.26 -7.75
CA ARG A 104 -2.28 5.88 -7.11
C ARG A 104 -1.07 5.83 -8.04
N GLY A 105 -0.83 4.66 -8.64
CA GLY A 105 0.25 4.45 -9.60
C GLY A 105 0.17 5.43 -10.78
N SER A 106 -1.01 5.56 -11.41
CA SER A 106 -1.20 6.46 -12.55
C SER A 106 -1.02 7.94 -12.20
N LEU A 107 -1.41 8.35 -11.00
CA LEU A 107 -1.28 9.74 -10.55
C LEU A 107 0.14 10.11 -10.12
N THR A 108 0.92 9.14 -9.62
CA THR A 108 2.31 9.36 -9.16
C THR A 108 3.35 9.17 -10.25
N HIS A 109 3.03 8.39 -11.28
CA HIS A 109 3.87 8.17 -12.44
C HIS A 109 3.09 8.49 -13.72
N PRO A 110 2.82 9.78 -14.00
CA PRO A 110 2.16 10.17 -15.24
C PRO A 110 3.05 9.76 -16.42
N THR A 111 2.65 8.73 -17.15
CA THR A 111 3.39 8.28 -18.33
C THR A 111 3.25 9.31 -19.44
N SER A 112 4.35 9.97 -19.82
CA SER A 112 4.34 11.01 -20.86
C SER A 112 4.28 10.48 -22.30
N LYS A 113 4.20 9.16 -22.51
CA LYS A 113 4.21 8.58 -23.87
C LYS A 113 3.23 7.42 -24.00
N THR A 114 2.15 7.72 -24.74
CA THR A 114 1.48 6.87 -25.74
C THR A 114 1.26 5.39 -25.40
N ASN A 115 -0.02 5.02 -25.27
CA ASN A 115 -0.58 3.72 -25.62
C ASN A 115 -0.03 2.47 -24.91
N LYS A 116 0.01 2.47 -23.57
CA LYS A 116 -0.12 1.22 -22.80
C LYS A 116 -1.46 1.22 -22.11
N THR A 117 -2.27 0.21 -22.41
CA THR A 117 -3.59 -0.08 -21.86
C THR A 117 -3.68 0.42 -20.42
N LYS A 118 -4.38 1.54 -20.19
CA LYS A 118 -4.65 2.02 -18.84
C LYS A 118 -5.32 0.85 -18.12
N SER A 119 -4.79 0.47 -16.96
CA SER A 119 -5.38 -0.62 -16.19
C SER A 119 -6.88 -0.38 -16.05
N LYS A 120 -7.68 -1.43 -16.25
CA LYS A 120 -9.15 -1.37 -16.11
C LYS A 120 -9.61 -0.96 -14.71
N TYR A 121 -8.69 -0.89 -13.75
CA TYR A 121 -8.95 -0.46 -12.38
C TYR A 121 -8.59 1.01 -12.10
N ILE A 122 -8.03 1.74 -13.07
CA ILE A 122 -7.86 3.19 -12.91
C ILE A 122 -9.23 3.84 -12.94
N VAL A 123 -9.55 4.64 -11.92
CA VAL A 123 -10.83 5.36 -11.81
C VAL A 123 -10.63 6.87 -11.92
N THR A 124 -11.67 7.56 -12.39
CA THR A 124 -11.74 9.03 -12.51
C THR A 124 -13.06 9.55 -11.93
N ASP A 125 -13.17 10.87 -11.79
CA ASP A 125 -14.44 11.56 -11.49
C ASP A 125 -15.18 11.03 -10.25
N SER A 126 -16.44 10.66 -10.39
CA SER A 126 -17.29 10.17 -9.29
C SER A 126 -16.72 8.92 -8.61
N ASP A 127 -16.12 8.01 -9.37
CA ASP A 127 -15.51 6.80 -8.83
C ASP A 127 -14.25 7.12 -8.02
N LEU A 128 -13.49 8.16 -8.41
CA LEU A 128 -12.35 8.64 -7.63
C LEU A 128 -12.79 9.28 -6.31
N THR A 129 -13.91 10.01 -6.31
CA THR A 129 -14.52 10.54 -5.08
C THR A 129 -14.93 9.40 -4.15
N LEU A 130 -15.63 8.38 -4.66
CA LEU A 130 -16.02 7.21 -3.88
C LEU A 130 -14.79 6.46 -3.32
N LEU A 131 -13.77 6.24 -4.15
CA LEU A 131 -12.51 5.63 -3.74
C LEU A 131 -11.85 6.40 -2.59
N THR A 132 -11.83 7.72 -2.70
CA THR A 132 -11.23 8.63 -1.71
C THR A 132 -12.01 8.62 -0.40
N THR A 133 -13.35 8.61 -0.46
CA THR A 133 -14.21 8.49 0.73
C THR A 133 -13.98 7.18 1.48
N LYS A 134 -13.90 6.06 0.76
CA LYS A 134 -13.58 4.77 1.39
C LYS A 134 -12.20 4.77 2.04
N LEU A 135 -11.18 5.36 1.39
CA LEU A 135 -9.85 5.53 1.98
C LEU A 135 -9.86 6.40 3.23
N LYS A 136 -10.66 7.48 3.23
CA LYS A 136 -10.85 8.35 4.41
C LYS A 136 -11.40 7.54 5.59
N ILE A 137 -12.47 6.78 5.38
CA ILE A 137 -13.09 5.93 6.41
C ILE A 137 -12.07 4.93 6.98
N ILE A 138 -11.31 4.25 6.10
CA ILE A 138 -10.28 3.29 6.54
C ILE A 138 -9.21 3.98 7.39
N LEU A 139 -8.75 5.17 6.99
CA LEU A 139 -7.77 5.91 7.77
C LEU A 139 -8.32 6.37 9.12
N GLU A 140 -9.59 6.79 9.19
CA GLU A 140 -10.22 7.18 10.45
C GLU A 140 -10.29 6.01 11.44
N VAL A 141 -10.66 4.82 10.96
CA VAL A 141 -10.58 3.59 11.78
C VAL A 141 -9.16 3.38 12.32
N CYS A 142 -8.15 3.46 11.44
CA CYS A 142 -6.75 3.31 11.83
C CYS A 142 -6.35 4.32 12.93
N LEU A 143 -6.73 5.59 12.77
CA LEU A 143 -6.40 6.65 13.73
C LEU A 143 -7.14 6.47 15.06
N LEU A 144 -8.42 6.12 15.04
CA LEU A 144 -9.20 5.84 16.26
C LEU A 144 -8.64 4.62 17.02
N GLU A 145 -8.10 3.63 16.30
CA GLU A 145 -7.41 2.49 16.90
C GLU A 145 -6.19 2.92 17.73
N THR A 146 -5.41 3.91 17.24
CA THR A 146 -4.24 4.43 17.99
C THR A 146 -4.62 5.07 19.32
N LEU A 147 -5.84 5.61 19.41
CA LEU A 147 -6.40 6.19 20.64
C LEU A 147 -6.89 5.12 21.62
N LYS A 148 -6.69 3.83 21.31
CA LYS A 148 -7.12 2.67 22.10
C LYS A 148 -8.64 2.66 22.35
N ILE A 149 -9.41 3.24 21.43
CA ILE A 149 -10.87 3.20 21.48
C ILE A 149 -11.32 1.75 21.17
N PRO A 150 -12.25 1.16 21.94
CA PRO A 150 -12.73 -0.18 21.67
C PRO A 150 -13.45 -0.30 20.30
N PRO A 151 -13.31 -1.44 19.58
CA PRO A 151 -13.89 -1.61 18.24
C PRO A 151 -15.38 -1.26 18.09
N PRO A 152 -16.28 -1.64 19.03
CA PRO A 152 -17.70 -1.26 18.92
C PRO A 152 -17.92 0.25 18.95
N LYS A 153 -17.09 0.99 19.70
CA LYS A 153 -17.19 2.44 19.79
C LYS A 153 -16.62 3.12 18.55
N ILE A 154 -15.55 2.58 17.96
CA ILE A 154 -15.02 3.04 16.67
C ILE A 154 -16.10 2.90 15.59
N LYS A 155 -16.71 1.71 15.46
CA LYS A 155 -17.78 1.48 14.47
C LYS A 155 -18.92 2.48 14.63
N SER A 156 -19.38 2.70 15.86
CA SER A 156 -20.42 3.69 16.17
C SER A 156 -20.04 5.13 15.80
N ILE A 157 -18.77 5.52 15.88
CA ILE A 157 -18.30 6.86 15.49
C ILE A 157 -18.31 6.98 13.96
N ILE A 158 -17.80 5.98 13.26
CA ILE A 158 -17.67 5.98 11.79
C ILE A 158 -19.02 5.93 11.09
N GLU A 159 -20.01 5.27 11.69
CA GLU A 159 -21.37 5.16 11.12
C GLU A 159 -22.21 6.43 11.29
N GLN A 160 -21.74 7.42 12.08
CA GLN A 160 -22.43 8.70 12.18
C GLN A 160 -22.33 9.45 10.84
N PRO A 161 -23.45 9.99 10.31
CA PRO A 161 -23.39 10.84 9.13
C PRO A 161 -22.54 12.09 9.43
N TYR A 162 -21.62 12.40 8.52
CA TYR A 162 -20.89 13.68 8.50
C TYR A 162 -21.80 14.84 8.11
#